data_AF-A0A9E4WKK5-F1
#
_entry.id   AF-A0A9E4WKK5-F1
#
_cell.length_a   1.000
_cell.length_b   1.000
_cell.length_c   1.000
_cell.angle_alpha   90.00
_cell.angle_beta   90.00
_cell.angle_gamma   90.00
#
_symmetry.space_group_name_H-M   'P 1'
#
loop_
_entity.id
_entity.type
_entity.pdbx_description
1 polymer ?
#
loop_
_entity_poly.entity_id
_entity_poly.type
_entity_poly.pdbx_seq_one_letter_code
_entity_poly.pdbx_strand_id
1 'polypeptide(L)' 'MQENSLTVVKVGGGAGIDPSGVCTDVAAWATRGRPVVLVHGASHRANILTKARGLEPRFLTSPSGH' A
#
# COMPACT_ATOMS: atom_id res chain seq x y z
N MET A 1 -10.64 13.42 26.66
CA MET A 1 -9.94 13.93 25.47
C MET A 1 -9.31 12.72 24.81
N GLN A 2 -9.69 12.37 23.57
CA GLN A 2 -8.98 11.31 22.87
C GLN A 2 -7.59 11.83 22.56
N GLU A 3 -6.58 11.13 23.06
CA GLU A 3 -5.17 11.40 22.80
C GLU A 3 -4.95 11.44 21.28
N ASN A 4 -4.18 12.42 20.82
CA ASN A 4 -3.95 12.72 19.41
C ASN A 4 -3.03 11.66 18.77
N SER A 5 -3.49 10.41 18.77
CA SER A 5 -2.72 9.22 18.40
C SER A 5 -2.54 9.16 16.89
N LEU A 6 -1.29 8.95 16.48
CA LEU A 6 -0.91 8.79 15.08
C LEU A 6 -1.49 7.49 14.50
N THR A 7 -2.28 7.60 13.43
CA THR A 7 -2.77 6.43 12.69
C THR A 7 -1.79 6.04 11.59
N VAL A 8 -1.35 4.78 11.54
CA VAL A 8 -0.53 4.27 10.43
C VAL A 8 -1.39 3.35 9.57
N VAL A 9 -1.59 3.71 8.31
CA VAL A 9 -2.37 2.92 7.34
C VAL A 9 -1.42 2.25 6.37
N LYS A 10 -1.42 0.91 6.35
CA LYS A 10 -0.69 0.13 5.34
C LYS A 10 -1.64 -0.37 4.27
N VAL A 11 -1.51 0.19 3.07
CA VAL A 11 -2.26 -0.25 1.89
C VAL A 11 -1.45 -1.28 1.11
N GLY A 12 -2.12 -2.35 0.65
CA GLY A 12 -1.51 -3.38 -0.17
C GLY A 12 -0.96 -2.86 -1.51
N GLY A 13 -0.20 -3.69 -2.21
CA GLY A 13 0.28 -3.41 -3.57
C GLY A 13 -0.31 -4.35 -4.62
N GLY A 14 -1.32 -5.14 -4.25
CA GLY A 14 -1.93 -6.16 -5.09
C GLY A 14 -2.81 -5.58 -6.20
N ALA A 15 -3.28 -6.46 -7.08
CA ALA A 15 -4.27 -6.10 -8.08
C ALA A 15 -5.59 -5.68 -7.42
N GLY A 16 -6.31 -4.74 -8.03
CA GLY A 16 -7.63 -4.30 -7.55
C GLY A 16 -7.63 -3.25 -6.44
N ILE A 17 -6.47 -2.82 -5.95
CA ILE A 17 -6.39 -1.63 -5.08
C ILE A 17 -6.76 -0.40 -5.89
N ASP A 18 -7.73 0.39 -5.39
CA ASP A 18 -8.06 1.72 -5.88
C ASP A 18 -7.24 2.80 -5.13
N PRO A 19 -6.18 3.37 -5.75
CA PRO A 19 -5.37 4.39 -5.09
C PRO A 19 -6.12 5.70 -4.89
N SER A 20 -7.08 6.02 -5.76
CA SER A 20 -7.82 7.27 -5.70
C SER A 20 -8.79 7.28 -4.53
N GLY A 21 -9.53 6.18 -4.32
CA GLY A 21 -10.38 5.99 -3.15
C GLY A 21 -9.58 6.06 -1.84
N VAL A 22 -8.45 5.35 -1.78
CA VAL A 22 -7.54 5.42 -0.62
C VAL A 22 -7.08 6.85 -0.33
N CYS A 23 -6.62 7.58 -1.34
CA CYS A 23 -6.16 8.96 -1.16
C CYS A 23 -7.30 9.88 -0.72
N THR A 24 -8.52 9.66 -1.21
CA THR A 24 -9.71 10.43 -0.82
C THR A 24 -10.01 10.25 0.66
N ASP A 25 -9.99 9.01 1.17
CA ASP A 25 -10.25 8.71 2.58
C ASP A 25 -9.13 9.26 3.49
N VAL A 26 -7.87 9.11 3.09
CA VAL A 26 -6.73 9.64 3.85
C VAL A 26 -6.76 11.16 3.92
N ALA A 27 -7.12 11.84 2.82
CA ALA A 27 -7.29 13.28 2.81
C ALA A 27 -8.46 13.72 3.71
N ALA A 28 -9.59 13.02 3.67
CA ALA A 28 -10.73 13.28 4.55
C ALA A 28 -10.36 13.07 6.04
N TRP A 29 -9.45 12.16 6.35
CA TRP A 29 -8.95 11.94 7.71
C TRP A 29 -8.01 13.06 8.16
N ALA A 30 -7.02 13.40 7.33
CA ALA A 30 -6.03 14.43 7.63
C ALA A 30 -6.69 15.81 7.80
N THR A 31 -7.68 16.15 6.96
CA THR A 31 -8.42 17.41 7.04
C THR A 31 -9.26 17.56 8.31
N ARG A 32 -9.59 16.45 9.01
CA ARG A 32 -10.24 16.46 10.33
C ARG A 32 -9.25 16.66 11.49
N GLY A 33 -8.00 17.02 11.21
CA GLY A 33 -6.96 17.24 12.22
C GLY A 33 -6.42 15.94 12.84
N ARG A 34 -6.68 14.79 12.21
CA ARG A 34 -6.26 13.48 12.71
C ARG A 34 -4.93 13.07 12.06
N PRO A 35 -3.82 12.95 12.80
CA PRO A 35 -2.54 12.59 12.22
C PRO A 35 -2.58 11.20 11.57
N VAL A 36 -2.04 11.10 10.37
CA VAL A 36 -1.99 9.84 9.61
C VAL A 36 -0.67 9.71 8.85
N VAL A 37 -0.09 8.51 8.87
CA VAL A 37 1.00 8.07 7.97
C VAL A 37 0.43 7.01 7.04
N LEU A 38 0.51 7.25 5.73
CA LEU A 38 0.14 6.29 4.71
C LEU A 38 1.40 5.57 4.18
N VAL A 39 1.42 4.25 4.28
CA VAL A 39 2.43 3.38 3.65
C VAL A 39 1.72 2.53 2.60
N HIS A 40 2.31 2.36 1.42
CA HIS A 40 1.71 1.52 0.37
C HIS A 40 2.68 0.45 -0.14
N GLY A 41 2.13 -0.60 -0.76
CA GLY A 41 2.91 -1.56 -1.55
C GLY A 41 2.87 -1.23 -3.04
N ALA A 42 3.56 -2.04 -3.86
CA ALA A 42 3.53 -1.90 -5.32
C ALA A 42 3.69 -3.24 -6.06
N SER A 43 3.50 -4.39 -5.40
CA SER A 43 3.87 -5.71 -5.95
C SER A 43 3.26 -6.01 -7.32
N HIS A 44 1.96 -5.76 -7.53
CA HIS A 44 1.31 -6.00 -8.82
C HIS A 44 1.87 -5.09 -9.92
N ARG A 45 2.01 -3.78 -9.64
CA ARG A 45 2.61 -2.83 -10.59
C ARG A 45 4.07 -3.16 -10.90
N ALA A 46 4.84 -3.57 -9.89
CA ALA A 46 6.22 -4.01 -10.06
C ALA A 46 6.30 -5.23 -11.00
N ASN A 47 5.42 -6.21 -10.83
CA ASN A 47 5.36 -7.38 -11.73
C ASN A 47 5.06 -6.97 -13.17
N ILE A 48 4.07 -6.10 -13.39
CA ILE A 48 3.73 -5.58 -14.73
C ILE A 48 4.93 -4.86 -15.35
N LEU A 49 5.55 -3.95 -14.60
CA LEU A 49 6.70 -3.18 -15.08
C LEU A 49 7.87 -4.09 -15.46
N THR A 50 8.17 -5.08 -14.63
CA THR A 50 9.27 -6.04 -14.84
C THR A 50 9.03 -6.84 -16.13
N LYS A 51 7.83 -7.38 -16.31
CA LYS A 51 7.43 -8.09 -17.54
C LYS A 51 7.50 -7.20 -18.78
N ALA A 52 7.06 -5.95 -18.68
CA ALA A 52 7.15 -4.98 -19.79
C ALA A 52 8.60 -4.66 -20.21
N ARG A 53 9.59 -4.99 -19.36
CA ARG A 53 11.02 -4.86 -19.65
C ARG A 53 11.68 -6.18 -20.05
N GLY A 54 10.90 -7.23 -20.31
CA GLY A 54 11.41 -8.55 -20.67
C GLY A 54 12.07 -9.29 -19.50
N LEU A 55 11.79 -8.87 -18.26
CA LEU A 55 12.27 -9.52 -17.05
C LEU A 55 11.12 -10.30 -16.42
N GLU A 56 11.36 -11.56 -16.05
CA GLU A 56 10.36 -12.34 -15.32
C GLU A 56 10.47 -12.12 -13.81
N PRO A 57 9.37 -11.78 -13.11
CA PRO A 57 9.35 -11.72 -11.66
C PRO A 57 9.73 -13.07 -11.03
N ARG A 58 10.64 -13.05 -10.05
CA ARG A 58 11.06 -14.24 -9.31
C ARG A 58 10.57 -14.16 -7.87
N PHE A 59 10.02 -15.26 -7.39
CA PHE A 59 9.52 -15.40 -6.03
C PHE A 59 10.32 -16.48 -5.31
N LEU A 60 10.64 -16.23 -4.05
CA LEU A 60 11.29 -17.19 -3.18
C LEU A 60 10.24 -17.71 -2.20
N THR A 61 10.23 -19.03 -1.99
CA THR A 61 9.42 -19.67 -0.95
C THR A 61 10.30 -19.83 0.29
N SER A 62 9.83 -19.37 1.46
CA SER A 62 10.58 -19.58 2.70
C SER A 62 10.69 -21.07 3.05
N PRO A 63 11.67 -21.50 3.86
CA PRO A 63 11.74 -22.89 4.35
C PRO A 63 10.46 -23.34 5.08
N SER A 64 9.73 -22.40 5.70
CA SER A 64 8.43 -22.64 6.35
C SER A 64 7.24 -22.74 5.40
N GLY A 65 7.43 -22.51 4.08
CA GLY A 65 6.36 -22.65 3.08
C GLY A 65 5.40 -21.46 2.97
N HIS A 66 5.67 -20.37 3.70
CA HIS A 66 4.97 -19.08 3.57
C HIS A 66 5.76 -18.09 2.72
#